data_AF-A0A9P1E4X5-F1
#
_entry.id   AF-A0A9P1E4X5-F1
#
_cell.length_a   1.000
_cell.length_b   1.000
_cell.length_c   1.000
_cell.angle_alpha   90.00
_cell.angle_beta   90.00
_cell.angle_gamma   90.00
#
_symmetry.space_group_name_H-M   'P 1'
#
loop_
_entity.id
_entity.type
_entity.pdbx_description
1 polymer ?
#
loop_
_entity_poly.entity_id
_entity_poly.type
_entity_poly.pdbx_seq_one_letter_code
_entity_poly.pdbx_strand_id
1 'polypeptide(L)'
;MESLVASRFGLCTNPFPSWLPLSCSSMKRNFLISTSKANLRAQSQQNDPLLNAAFERAAARFQESQRSDPLFIDPYAGCLLPVKFDVLSEQRLLPYCLATKFIDDKLLSALDKVDGPKQVVLFTDGMDTRPFRLNWPASTIIYDVSPEEVFRTATEKLQDVGAKIPRRCVFHHVPLNSSNLQHILGNKGFNGTKPSIWAFQGLPVMNMEIFKDILCVISNLAMKGSLLLGELPLWPGETDFRCKSTTKRCLESLFMSCGFHVEVIECNGLLMEEYANILFVAEHLRFSDDQMEIWRRELQRIEEEGDEEGFEEL
;
A
#
# COMPACT_ATOMS: atom_id res chain seq x y z
N MET A 1 10.14 69.45 -6.11
CA MET A 1 10.16 68.71 -4.83
C MET A 1 10.54 67.28 -5.18
N GLU A 2 11.82 67.01 -5.52
CA GLU A 2 12.98 66.89 -4.61
C GLU A 2 12.67 65.89 -3.48
N SER A 3 13.44 64.84 -3.17
CA SER A 3 14.85 64.48 -3.39
C SER A 3 14.99 62.95 -3.10
N LEU A 4 15.67 62.12 -3.90
CA LEU A 4 17.13 61.86 -3.92
C LEU A 4 17.73 61.37 -2.59
N VAL A 5 18.31 60.17 -2.59
CA VAL A 5 19.66 59.72 -2.11
C VAL A 5 19.71 58.17 -2.31
N ALA A 6 20.29 57.62 -3.38
CA ALA A 6 21.72 57.33 -3.65
C ALA A 6 22.38 56.42 -2.58
N SER A 7 22.64 55.14 -2.87
CA SER A 7 23.91 54.60 -3.43
C SER A 7 24.68 53.77 -2.40
N ARG A 8 24.99 52.50 -2.71
CA ARG A 8 26.40 52.07 -2.86
C ARG A 8 26.54 50.64 -3.40
N PHE A 9 27.37 50.56 -4.42
CA PHE A 9 27.99 49.39 -5.05
C PHE A 9 28.86 48.59 -4.07
N GLY A 10 29.03 47.30 -4.38
CA GLY A 10 30.02 46.43 -3.76
C GLY A 10 30.18 45.09 -4.50
N LEU A 11 30.60 45.14 -5.77
CA LEU A 11 31.19 44.01 -6.47
C LEU A 11 32.58 43.73 -5.88
N CYS A 12 32.79 42.54 -5.32
CA CYS A 12 34.12 42.03 -4.96
C CYS A 12 34.37 40.72 -5.72
N THR A 13 34.91 40.86 -6.92
CA THR A 13 35.77 39.87 -7.58
C THR A 13 37.18 39.99 -7.00
N ASN A 14 37.85 38.88 -6.69
CA ASN A 14 39.33 38.72 -6.67
C ASN A 14 39.74 37.29 -6.20
N PRO A 15 40.97 36.81 -6.48
CA PRO A 15 41.23 35.94 -7.62
C PRO A 15 41.89 34.59 -7.22
N PHE A 16 42.04 33.71 -8.21
CA PHE A 16 42.92 32.53 -8.16
C PHE A 16 44.35 32.86 -7.72
N PRO A 17 45.06 31.87 -7.17
CA PRO A 17 46.40 31.57 -7.69
C PRO A 17 46.58 30.09 -8.02
N SER A 18 47.08 29.88 -9.24
CA SER A 18 47.56 28.63 -9.84
C SER A 18 49.01 28.36 -9.43
N TRP A 19 49.32 27.17 -8.88
CA TRP A 19 50.64 26.53 -9.01
C TRP A 19 50.49 25.00 -9.03
N LEU A 20 50.92 24.39 -10.14
CA LEU A 20 51.28 22.97 -10.36
C LEU A 20 52.83 22.91 -10.48
N PRO A 21 53.50 21.76 -10.69
CA PRO A 21 53.14 20.34 -10.50
C PRO A 21 54.21 19.55 -9.71
N LEU A 22 53.89 18.39 -9.15
CA LEU A 22 54.86 17.29 -9.02
C LEU A 22 54.20 15.94 -9.34
N SER A 23 54.88 15.25 -10.24
CA SER A 23 54.57 13.95 -10.81
C SER A 23 54.56 12.82 -9.79
N CYS A 24 53.62 11.89 -9.92
CA CYS A 24 53.95 10.49 -9.76
C CYS A 24 53.11 9.64 -10.72
N SER A 25 53.85 8.96 -11.59
CA SER A 25 53.40 8.02 -12.60
C SER A 25 52.97 6.68 -11.99
N SER A 26 52.04 6.02 -12.71
CA SER A 26 51.76 4.58 -12.71
C SER A 26 50.82 4.05 -11.61
N MET A 27 49.57 3.79 -12.00
CA MET A 27 49.09 2.40 -12.17
C MET A 27 47.79 2.39 -12.98
N LYS A 28 47.88 2.08 -14.27
CA LYS A 28 46.72 1.63 -15.05
C LYS A 28 46.31 0.25 -14.50
N ARG A 29 45.15 0.15 -13.88
CA ARG A 29 44.45 -1.13 -13.69
C ARG A 29 43.01 -0.97 -14.14
N ASN A 30 42.70 -1.71 -15.19
CA ASN A 30 41.43 -1.83 -15.88
C ASN A 30 40.24 -1.94 -14.91
N PHE A 31 39.36 -0.94 -14.91
CA PHE A 31 38.00 -1.07 -14.38
C PHE A 31 37.09 -1.46 -15.56
N LEU A 32 37.06 -2.75 -15.88
CA LEU A 32 36.19 -3.33 -16.92
C LEU A 32 35.27 -4.42 -16.37
N ILE A 33 34.95 -4.38 -15.07
CA ILE A 33 34.03 -5.35 -14.46
C ILE A 33 33.02 -4.60 -13.60
N SER A 34 31.87 -4.25 -14.19
CA SER A 34 30.58 -4.09 -13.47
C SER A 34 29.38 -3.83 -14.40
N THR A 35 29.56 -3.59 -15.69
CA THR A 35 28.41 -3.34 -16.59
C THR A 35 27.61 -4.61 -16.89
N SER A 36 28.20 -5.80 -16.81
CA SER A 36 27.51 -7.05 -17.12
C SER A 36 26.52 -7.50 -16.05
N LYS A 37 26.81 -7.37 -14.75
CA LYS A 37 25.87 -7.72 -13.66
C LYS A 37 24.71 -6.72 -13.53
N ALA A 38 24.98 -5.42 -13.77
CA ALA A 38 23.94 -4.40 -13.82
C ALA A 38 23.04 -4.57 -15.05
N ASN A 39 23.61 -4.89 -16.22
CA ASN A 39 22.83 -5.20 -17.43
C ASN A 39 22.06 -6.52 -17.32
N LEU A 40 22.61 -7.55 -16.66
CA LEU A 40 21.89 -8.80 -16.40
C LEU A 40 20.72 -8.61 -15.43
N ARG A 41 20.87 -7.78 -14.38
CA ARG A 41 19.75 -7.38 -13.49
C ARG A 41 18.72 -6.53 -14.22
N ALA A 42 19.15 -5.58 -15.04
CA ALA A 42 18.24 -4.71 -15.81
C ALA A 42 17.46 -5.50 -16.88
N GLN A 43 18.09 -6.47 -17.54
CA GLN A 43 17.43 -7.36 -18.51
C GLN A 43 16.53 -8.40 -17.84
N SER A 44 16.87 -8.92 -16.66
CA SER A 44 16.00 -9.83 -15.90
C SER A 44 14.79 -9.11 -15.31
N GLN A 45 14.94 -7.84 -14.90
CA GLN A 45 13.85 -7.02 -14.37
C GLN A 45 12.83 -6.60 -15.44
N GLN A 46 13.22 -6.46 -16.72
CA GLN A 46 12.29 -6.10 -17.80
C GLN A 46 11.21 -7.16 -18.09
N ASN A 47 11.40 -8.42 -17.68
CA ASN A 47 10.47 -9.51 -17.94
C ASN A 47 9.70 -9.98 -16.70
N ASP A 48 9.78 -9.28 -15.55
CA ASP A 48 9.01 -9.63 -14.37
C ASP A 48 7.55 -9.14 -14.52
N PRO A 49 6.54 -10.04 -14.60
CA PRO A 49 5.15 -9.66 -14.75
C PRO A 49 4.62 -8.80 -13.60
N LEU A 50 5.10 -9.02 -12.37
CA LEU A 50 4.68 -8.24 -11.20
C LEU A 50 5.19 -6.80 -11.30
N LEU A 51 6.46 -6.64 -11.67
CA LEU A 51 7.08 -5.34 -11.84
C LEU A 51 6.44 -4.55 -13.00
N ASN A 52 6.17 -5.22 -14.13
CA ASN A 52 5.50 -4.60 -15.27
C ASN A 52 4.07 -4.14 -14.93
N ALA A 53 3.29 -4.96 -14.22
CA ALA A 53 1.97 -4.56 -13.73
C ALA A 53 2.03 -3.36 -12.77
N ALA A 54 3.03 -3.33 -11.88
CA ALA A 54 3.26 -2.20 -10.98
C ALA A 54 3.64 -0.92 -11.74
N PHE A 55 4.45 -1.01 -12.80
CA PHE A 55 4.77 0.12 -13.67
C PHE A 55 3.54 0.64 -14.42
N GLU A 56 2.69 -0.23 -14.97
CA GLU A 56 1.45 0.21 -15.63
C GLU A 56 0.55 1.01 -14.66
N ARG A 57 0.40 0.54 -13.42
CA ARG A 57 -0.41 1.23 -12.40
C ARG A 57 0.24 2.52 -11.91
N ALA A 58 1.57 2.56 -11.77
CA ALA A 58 2.29 3.80 -11.50
C ALA A 58 2.12 4.80 -12.66
N ALA A 59 2.13 4.33 -13.91
CA ALA A 59 1.92 5.17 -15.08
C ALA A 59 0.50 5.73 -15.07
N ALA A 60 -0.49 4.93 -14.67
CA ALA A 60 -1.86 5.39 -14.52
C ALA A 60 -1.98 6.55 -13.52
N ARG A 61 -1.38 6.40 -12.33
CA ARG A 61 -1.36 7.47 -11.31
C ARG A 61 -0.60 8.71 -11.79
N PHE A 62 0.51 8.52 -12.51
CA PHE A 62 1.28 9.64 -13.07
C PHE A 62 0.47 10.41 -14.12
N GLN A 63 -0.15 9.72 -15.08
CA GLN A 63 -0.98 10.34 -16.11
C GLN A 63 -2.20 11.06 -15.51
N GLU A 64 -2.86 10.46 -14.52
CA GLU A 64 -3.97 11.09 -13.79
C GLU A 64 -3.53 12.40 -13.13
N SER A 65 -2.37 12.40 -12.47
CA SER A 65 -1.82 13.58 -11.80
C SER A 65 -1.48 14.74 -12.74
N GLN A 66 -1.34 14.47 -14.04
CA GLN A 66 -1.04 15.48 -15.07
C GLN A 66 -2.28 16.00 -15.80
N ARG A 67 -3.48 15.49 -15.48
CA ARG A 67 -4.73 16.02 -16.03
C ARG A 67 -4.96 17.45 -15.54
N SER A 68 -5.71 18.22 -16.32
CA SER A 68 -6.12 19.58 -15.93
C SER A 68 -7.04 19.62 -14.72
N ASP A 69 -7.83 18.55 -14.54
CA ASP A 69 -8.74 18.36 -13.40
C ASP A 69 -8.55 16.91 -12.89
N PRO A 70 -7.50 16.68 -12.08
CA PRO A 70 -7.13 15.35 -11.62
C PRO A 70 -8.01 14.89 -10.45
N LEU A 71 -8.44 13.63 -10.45
CA LEU A 71 -9.14 12.98 -9.35
C LEU A 71 -8.30 12.96 -8.07
N PHE A 72 -6.99 12.75 -8.21
CA PHE A 72 -6.01 12.80 -7.14
C PHE A 72 -4.64 13.17 -7.71
N ILE A 73 -3.72 13.56 -6.83
CA ILE A 73 -2.33 13.86 -7.17
C ILE A 73 -1.42 12.86 -6.48
N ASP A 74 -0.62 12.16 -7.27
CA ASP A 74 0.50 11.33 -6.83
C ASP A 74 1.83 11.98 -7.27
N PRO A 75 2.48 12.75 -6.38
CA PRO A 75 3.72 13.46 -6.73
C PRO A 75 4.91 12.52 -6.94
N TYR A 76 4.79 11.25 -6.55
CA TYR A 76 5.88 10.27 -6.59
C TYR A 76 5.74 9.26 -7.73
N ALA A 77 4.53 9.10 -8.31
CA ALA A 77 4.29 8.15 -9.39
C ALA A 77 5.30 8.28 -10.54
N GLY A 78 5.66 9.51 -10.93
CA GLY A 78 6.60 9.76 -12.02
C GLY A 78 8.02 9.24 -11.78
N CYS A 79 8.51 9.29 -10.53
CA CYS A 79 9.88 8.80 -10.23
C CYS A 79 9.98 7.28 -10.26
N LEU A 80 8.86 6.58 -10.06
CA LEU A 80 8.79 5.12 -10.09
C LEU A 80 8.91 4.56 -11.50
N LEU A 81 8.61 5.34 -12.53
CA LEU A 81 8.56 4.87 -13.91
C LEU A 81 9.94 4.58 -14.48
N PRO A 82 10.03 3.63 -15.44
CA PRO A 82 11.20 3.51 -16.30
C PRO A 82 11.34 4.72 -17.22
N VAL A 83 12.54 4.92 -17.79
CA VAL A 83 12.83 6.03 -18.73
C VAL A 83 11.87 6.03 -19.93
N LYS A 84 11.45 4.85 -20.36
CA LYS A 84 10.41 4.67 -21.38
C LYS A 84 9.27 3.87 -20.75
N PHE A 85 8.09 4.45 -20.73
CA PHE A 85 6.85 3.81 -20.31
C PHE A 85 5.77 4.10 -21.35
N ASP A 86 4.80 3.20 -21.45
CA ASP A 86 3.70 3.36 -22.39
C ASP A 86 2.63 4.29 -21.81
N VAL A 87 2.18 5.24 -22.64
CA VAL A 87 1.05 6.10 -22.33
C VAL A 87 -0.23 5.26 -22.44
N LEU A 88 -0.94 5.10 -21.34
CA LEU A 88 -2.18 4.35 -21.31
C LEU A 88 -3.31 5.19 -21.92
N SER A 89 -4.26 4.52 -22.60
CA SER A 89 -5.49 5.15 -23.06
C SER A 89 -6.41 5.47 -21.88
N GLU A 90 -7.28 6.47 -22.02
CA GLU A 90 -8.21 6.88 -20.97
C GLU A 90 -9.10 5.73 -20.49
N GLN A 91 -9.50 4.82 -21.38
CA GLN A 91 -10.28 3.63 -21.04
C GLN A 91 -9.53 2.66 -20.12
N ARG A 92 -8.20 2.56 -20.23
CA ARG A 92 -7.37 1.73 -19.35
C ARG A 92 -7.02 2.44 -18.04
N LEU A 93 -6.95 3.77 -18.06
CA LEU A 93 -6.61 4.60 -16.91
C LEU A 93 -7.74 4.72 -15.90
N LEU A 94 -8.92 5.04 -16.39
CA LEU A 94 -10.01 5.59 -15.58
C LEU A 94 -10.52 4.64 -14.49
N PRO A 95 -10.72 3.33 -14.72
CA PRO A 95 -11.17 2.41 -13.67
C PRO A 95 -10.21 2.36 -12.48
N TYR A 96 -8.91 2.23 -12.74
CA TYR A 96 -7.90 2.16 -11.69
C TYR A 96 -7.78 3.49 -10.92
N CYS A 97 -7.87 4.62 -11.62
CA CYS A 97 -7.79 5.94 -10.99
C CYS A 97 -9.02 6.23 -10.11
N LEU A 98 -10.21 5.84 -10.55
CA LEU A 98 -11.42 5.92 -9.72
C LEU A 98 -11.31 5.05 -8.47
N ALA A 99 -10.79 3.83 -8.60
CA ALA A 99 -10.51 2.96 -7.47
C ALA A 99 -9.49 3.59 -6.51
N THR A 100 -8.41 4.19 -7.02
CA THR A 100 -7.43 4.88 -6.19
C THR A 100 -8.09 6.01 -5.40
N LYS A 101 -8.89 6.86 -6.05
CA LYS A 101 -9.61 7.96 -5.38
C LYS A 101 -10.56 7.45 -4.32
N PHE A 102 -11.35 6.44 -4.66
CA PHE A 102 -12.31 5.81 -3.75
C PHE A 102 -11.62 5.26 -2.49
N ILE A 103 -10.54 4.52 -2.67
CA ILE A 103 -9.77 3.90 -1.58
C ILE A 103 -9.13 4.99 -0.70
N ASP A 104 -8.54 6.04 -1.31
CA ASP A 104 -7.94 7.15 -0.58
C ASP A 104 -8.96 7.86 0.33
N ASP A 105 -10.12 8.23 -0.23
CA ASP A 105 -11.18 8.92 0.49
C ASP A 105 -11.71 8.07 1.65
N LYS A 106 -11.94 6.78 1.39
CA LYS A 106 -12.47 5.85 2.39
C LYS A 106 -11.47 5.57 3.50
N LEU A 107 -10.18 5.42 3.18
CA LEU A 107 -9.12 5.28 4.18
C LEU A 107 -9.12 6.46 5.15
N LEU A 108 -9.06 7.68 4.62
CA LEU A 108 -9.02 8.88 5.46
C LEU A 108 -10.31 9.06 6.27
N SER A 109 -11.48 8.94 5.63
CA SER A 109 -12.78 9.10 6.29
C SER A 109 -13.02 8.06 7.39
N ALA A 110 -12.57 6.83 7.19
CA ALA A 110 -12.73 5.79 8.21
C ALA A 110 -11.73 5.96 9.36
N LEU A 111 -10.49 6.37 9.08
CA LEU A 111 -9.50 6.65 10.13
C LEU A 111 -9.90 7.82 11.02
N ASP A 112 -10.58 8.85 10.48
CA ASP A 112 -11.06 9.98 11.28
C ASP A 112 -12.07 9.56 12.36
N LYS A 113 -12.71 8.39 12.21
CA LYS A 113 -13.67 7.83 13.17
C LYS A 113 -13.02 6.90 14.21
N VAL A 114 -11.73 6.60 14.07
CA VAL A 114 -11.01 5.70 14.98
C VAL A 114 -10.32 6.50 16.06
N ASP A 115 -10.71 6.26 17.31
CA ASP A 115 -10.01 6.81 18.47
C ASP A 115 -8.69 6.09 18.74
N GLY A 116 -7.68 6.84 19.18
CA GLY A 116 -6.38 6.28 19.55
C GLY A 116 -5.50 5.85 18.35
N PRO A 117 -4.57 4.90 18.57
CA PRO A 117 -3.66 4.40 17.55
C PRO A 117 -4.41 3.73 16.38
N LYS A 118 -3.99 4.05 15.17
CA LYS A 118 -4.64 3.62 13.92
C LYS A 118 -3.78 2.59 13.22
N GLN A 119 -4.39 1.51 12.75
CA GLN A 119 -3.70 0.45 12.05
C GLN A 119 -4.24 0.34 10.63
N VAL A 120 -3.36 0.55 9.64
CA VAL A 120 -3.70 0.46 8.23
C VAL A 120 -2.85 -0.63 7.60
N VAL A 121 -3.49 -1.60 6.96
CA VAL A 121 -2.78 -2.64 6.20
C VAL A 121 -3.15 -2.49 4.73
N LEU A 122 -2.14 -2.19 3.91
CA LEU A 122 -2.27 -2.00 2.48
C LEU A 122 -1.78 -3.26 1.78
N PHE A 123 -2.65 -3.95 1.05
CA PHE A 123 -2.27 -5.02 0.14
C PHE A 123 -2.05 -4.43 -1.24
N THR A 124 -0.78 -4.36 -1.66
CA THR A 124 -0.36 -3.58 -2.82
C THR A 124 0.49 -4.38 -3.81
N ASP A 125 0.79 -3.77 -4.95
CA ASP A 125 1.78 -4.28 -5.91
C ASP A 125 3.23 -3.94 -5.55
N GLY A 126 3.46 -3.18 -4.48
CA GLY A 126 4.78 -2.73 -4.02
C GLY A 126 5.20 -1.35 -4.53
N MET A 127 4.41 -0.71 -5.39
CA MET A 127 4.64 0.67 -5.86
C MET A 127 3.63 1.67 -5.28
N ASP A 128 2.95 1.34 -4.18
CA ASP A 128 1.99 2.23 -3.54
C ASP A 128 2.70 3.42 -2.85
N THR A 129 2.24 4.63 -3.17
CA THR A 129 2.78 5.91 -2.69
C THR A 129 1.95 6.53 -1.58
N ARG A 130 0.80 5.94 -1.22
CA ARG A 130 -0.07 6.42 -0.12
C ARG A 130 0.67 6.70 1.18
N PRO A 131 1.63 5.86 1.64
CA PRO A 131 2.39 6.16 2.85
C PRO A 131 3.11 7.52 2.83
N PHE A 132 3.43 8.03 1.63
CA PHE A 132 4.18 9.26 1.41
C PHE A 132 3.30 10.45 0.99
N ARG A 133 2.15 10.22 0.34
CA ARG A 133 1.30 11.29 -0.22
C ARG A 133 0.02 11.57 0.54
N LEU A 134 -0.50 10.62 1.32
CA LEU A 134 -1.73 10.85 2.09
C LEU A 134 -1.43 11.58 3.42
N ASN A 135 -2.34 12.47 3.81
CA ASN A 135 -2.30 13.19 5.07
C ASN A 135 -2.82 12.31 6.21
N TRP A 136 -2.05 11.28 6.56
CA TRP A 136 -2.43 10.33 7.61
C TRP A 136 -2.66 11.02 8.96
N PRO A 137 -3.74 10.66 9.69
CA PRO A 137 -3.92 11.08 11.07
C PRO A 137 -2.74 10.68 11.96
N ALA A 138 -2.52 11.42 13.05
CA ALA A 138 -1.43 11.12 13.97
C ALA A 138 -1.58 9.72 14.58
N SER A 139 -0.43 9.09 14.88
CA SER A 139 -0.37 7.74 15.46
C SER A 139 -0.94 6.66 14.55
N THR A 140 -0.75 6.81 13.23
CA THR A 140 -1.08 5.79 12.24
C THR A 140 0.13 4.88 11.98
N ILE A 141 -0.07 3.58 12.12
CA ILE A 141 0.88 2.55 11.71
C ILE A 141 0.39 1.97 10.38
N ILE A 142 1.25 1.99 9.38
CA ILE A 142 0.96 1.58 8.01
C ILE A 142 1.81 0.35 7.71
N TYR A 143 1.14 -0.74 7.37
CA TYR A 143 1.75 -1.99 6.94
C TYR A 143 1.53 -2.15 5.44
N ASP A 144 2.59 -2.14 4.64
CA ASP A 144 2.51 -2.49 3.21
C ASP A 144 2.83 -3.97 3.01
N VAL A 145 1.80 -4.73 2.63
CA VAL A 145 1.88 -6.14 2.29
C VAL A 145 2.00 -6.27 0.78
N SER A 146 3.21 -6.52 0.30
CA SER A 146 3.52 -6.46 -1.13
C SER A 146 4.70 -7.34 -1.55
N PRO A 147 4.87 -7.62 -2.86
CA PRO A 147 6.05 -8.32 -3.38
C PRO A 147 7.35 -7.58 -3.04
N GLU A 148 8.28 -8.27 -2.38
CA GLU A 148 9.50 -7.68 -1.83
C GLU A 148 10.41 -7.03 -2.87
N GLU A 149 10.59 -7.65 -4.04
CA GLU A 149 11.45 -7.13 -5.11
C GLU A 149 10.91 -5.82 -5.70
N VAL A 150 9.59 -5.73 -5.88
CA VAL A 150 8.92 -4.53 -6.39
C VAL A 150 8.99 -3.41 -5.35
N PHE A 151 8.70 -3.74 -4.08
CA PHE A 151 8.80 -2.80 -2.97
C PHE A 151 10.20 -2.21 -2.81
N ARG A 152 11.25 -3.05 -2.89
CA ARG A 152 12.64 -2.59 -2.79
C ARG A 152 12.97 -1.61 -3.91
N THR A 153 12.60 -1.95 -5.15
CA THR A 153 12.80 -1.09 -6.32
C THR A 153 12.09 0.26 -6.17
N ALA A 154 10.86 0.27 -5.67
CA ALA A 154 10.11 1.50 -5.41
C ALA A 154 10.76 2.34 -4.29
N THR A 155 11.15 1.68 -3.20
CA THR A 155 11.73 2.33 -2.02
C THR A 155 13.04 3.05 -2.35
N GLU A 156 13.92 2.45 -3.15
CA GLU A 156 15.16 3.09 -3.60
C GLU A 156 14.86 4.39 -4.36
N LYS A 157 13.94 4.34 -5.34
CA LYS A 157 13.54 5.51 -6.13
C LYS A 157 12.86 6.59 -5.31
N LEU A 158 12.04 6.21 -4.34
CA LEU A 158 11.36 7.14 -3.42
C LEU A 158 12.35 7.84 -2.49
N GLN A 159 13.39 7.13 -2.04
CA GLN A 159 14.48 7.71 -1.25
C GLN A 159 15.29 8.72 -2.06
N ASP A 160 15.58 8.43 -3.33
CA ASP A 160 16.36 9.31 -4.21
C ASP A 160 15.69 10.68 -4.43
N VAL A 161 14.36 10.72 -4.46
CA VAL A 161 13.58 11.97 -4.55
C VAL A 161 13.25 12.59 -3.19
N GLY A 162 13.71 11.98 -2.10
CA GLY A 162 13.51 12.49 -0.75
C GLY A 162 12.08 12.34 -0.23
N ALA A 163 11.31 11.36 -0.70
CA ALA A 163 9.99 11.04 -0.18
C ALA A 163 10.08 10.67 1.31
N LYS A 164 9.18 11.23 2.13
CA LYS A 164 9.20 11.02 3.59
C LYS A 164 7.82 10.64 4.09
N ILE A 165 7.80 9.63 4.96
CA ILE A 165 6.62 9.29 5.75
C ILE A 165 6.33 10.44 6.73
N PRO A 166 5.06 10.82 6.96
CA PRO A 166 4.72 11.81 7.98
C PRO A 166 5.32 11.44 9.35
N ARG A 167 5.94 12.40 10.05
CA ARG A 167 6.70 12.15 11.30
C ARG A 167 5.92 11.46 12.41
N ARG A 168 4.59 11.55 12.39
CA ARG A 168 3.68 10.97 13.40
C ARG A 168 3.13 9.60 12.97
N CYS A 169 3.67 9.03 11.90
CA CYS A 169 3.28 7.74 11.37
C CYS A 169 4.48 6.78 11.40
N VAL A 170 4.18 5.50 11.46
CA VAL A 170 5.15 4.42 11.36
C VAL A 170 4.85 3.62 10.10
N PHE A 171 5.87 3.28 9.33
CA PHE A 171 5.72 2.54 8.08
C PHE A 171 6.53 1.23 8.13
N HIS A 172 5.87 0.13 7.79
CA HIS A 172 6.46 -1.20 7.77
C HIS A 172 6.12 -1.94 6.49
N HIS A 173 7.15 -2.40 5.78
CA HIS A 173 6.95 -3.41 4.74
C HIS A 173 6.80 -4.80 5.35
N VAL A 174 5.94 -5.61 4.73
CA VAL A 174 5.62 -7.00 5.06
C VAL A 174 5.61 -7.81 3.75
N PRO A 175 6.58 -8.71 3.52
CA PRO A 175 6.62 -9.47 2.27
C PRO A 175 5.39 -10.38 2.09
N LEU A 176 4.72 -10.27 0.94
CA LEU A 176 3.50 -11.04 0.62
C LEU A 176 3.71 -12.57 0.67
N ASN A 177 4.87 -13.06 0.22
CA ASN A 177 5.17 -14.51 0.13
C ASN A 177 5.53 -15.14 1.48
N SER A 178 5.36 -14.43 2.59
CA SER A 178 5.65 -14.97 3.90
C SER A 178 4.50 -15.88 4.36
N SER A 179 4.81 -17.14 4.68
CA SER A 179 3.84 -18.10 5.22
C SER A 179 3.27 -17.72 6.60
N ASN A 180 3.70 -16.59 7.18
CA ASN A 180 3.49 -16.20 8.57
C ASN A 180 3.08 -14.72 8.70
N LEU A 181 2.16 -14.24 7.85
CA LEU A 181 1.68 -12.86 7.85
C LEU A 181 1.27 -12.37 9.26
N GLN A 182 0.51 -13.18 9.99
CA GLN A 182 0.06 -12.89 11.36
C GLN A 182 1.23 -12.64 12.32
N HIS A 183 2.23 -13.54 12.30
CA HIS A 183 3.42 -13.40 13.16
C HIS A 183 4.26 -12.17 12.79
N ILE A 184 4.42 -11.86 11.51
CA ILE A 184 5.20 -10.70 11.06
C ILE A 184 4.49 -9.39 11.46
N LEU A 185 3.18 -9.32 11.26
CA LEU A 185 2.38 -8.17 11.68
C LEU A 185 2.45 -7.99 13.21
N GLY A 186 2.27 -9.06 13.98
CA GLY A 186 2.38 -9.02 15.45
C GLY A 186 3.75 -8.53 15.93
N ASN A 187 4.84 -9.03 15.35
CA ASN A 187 6.20 -8.57 15.68
C ASN A 187 6.46 -7.11 15.32
N LYS A 188 5.70 -6.56 14.36
CA LYS A 188 5.72 -5.15 13.96
C LYS A 188 4.65 -4.34 14.71
N GLY A 189 4.12 -4.88 15.82
CA GLY A 189 3.21 -4.18 16.73
C GLY A 189 1.75 -4.14 16.29
N PHE A 190 1.35 -4.94 15.29
CA PHE A 190 -0.08 -5.09 14.98
C PHE A 190 -0.79 -5.71 16.18
N ASN A 191 -1.97 -5.20 16.50
CA ASN A 191 -2.75 -5.60 17.65
C ASN A 191 -4.17 -5.95 17.20
N GLY A 192 -4.53 -7.24 17.28
CA GLY A 192 -5.83 -7.75 16.89
C GLY A 192 -6.97 -7.37 17.84
N THR A 193 -6.69 -6.69 18.94
CA THR A 193 -7.71 -6.15 19.87
C THR A 193 -8.11 -4.70 19.55
N LYS A 194 -7.48 -4.09 18.53
CA LYS A 194 -7.67 -2.69 18.15
C LYS A 194 -8.23 -2.56 16.73
N PRO A 195 -9.01 -1.50 16.43
CA PRO A 195 -9.57 -1.32 15.10
C PRO A 195 -8.47 -1.26 14.04
N SER A 196 -8.75 -1.86 12.89
CA SER A 196 -7.85 -1.88 11.74
C SER A 196 -8.62 -1.64 10.46
N ILE A 197 -7.96 -0.99 9.51
CA ILE A 197 -8.47 -0.78 8.16
C ILE A 197 -7.53 -1.44 7.19
N TRP A 198 -8.09 -2.22 6.29
CA TRP A 198 -7.36 -3.05 5.36
C TRP A 198 -7.78 -2.66 3.94
N ALA A 199 -6.82 -2.31 3.09
CA ALA A 199 -7.08 -1.84 1.73
C ALA A 199 -6.43 -2.75 0.69
N PHE A 200 -7.18 -3.12 -0.35
CA PHE A 200 -6.66 -3.88 -1.50
C PHE A 200 -6.61 -3.00 -2.74
N GLN A 201 -5.43 -2.85 -3.33
CA GLN A 201 -5.30 -2.29 -4.67
C GLN A 201 -4.08 -2.82 -5.40
N GLY A 202 -4.26 -3.32 -6.62
CA GLY A 202 -3.15 -3.80 -7.44
C GLY A 202 -2.46 -5.07 -6.94
N LEU A 203 -2.92 -5.67 -5.83
CA LEU A 203 -2.38 -6.94 -5.32
C LEU A 203 -2.46 -8.01 -6.44
N PRO A 204 -1.37 -8.74 -6.73
CA PRO A 204 -1.34 -9.76 -7.79
C PRO A 204 -2.03 -11.05 -7.34
N VAL A 205 -3.32 -10.96 -6.99
CA VAL A 205 -4.12 -12.11 -6.56
C VAL A 205 -4.56 -12.88 -7.78
N MET A 206 -4.00 -14.08 -7.94
CA MET A 206 -4.12 -14.87 -9.16
C MET A 206 -5.49 -15.56 -9.30
N ASN A 207 -6.19 -15.84 -8.20
CA ASN A 207 -7.50 -16.50 -8.21
C ASN A 207 -8.30 -16.29 -6.90
N MET A 208 -9.56 -16.74 -6.89
CA MET A 208 -10.45 -16.65 -5.73
C MET A 208 -9.98 -17.42 -4.50
N GLU A 209 -9.31 -18.56 -4.67
CA GLU A 209 -8.84 -19.40 -3.57
C GLU A 209 -7.77 -18.67 -2.75
N ILE A 210 -6.77 -18.10 -3.42
CA ILE A 210 -5.74 -17.28 -2.78
C ILE A 210 -6.38 -16.07 -2.08
N PHE A 211 -7.38 -15.43 -2.70
CA PHE A 211 -8.08 -14.33 -2.06
C PHE A 211 -8.82 -14.78 -0.79
N LYS A 212 -9.47 -15.95 -0.83
CA LYS A 212 -10.16 -16.54 0.32
C LYS A 212 -9.19 -16.81 1.47
N ASP A 213 -8.02 -17.35 1.18
CA ASP A 213 -7.00 -17.62 2.20
C ASP A 213 -6.54 -16.33 2.87
N ILE A 214 -6.31 -15.27 2.08
CA ILE A 214 -6.01 -13.94 2.61
C ILE A 214 -7.15 -13.43 3.48
N LEU A 215 -8.40 -13.53 3.03
CA LEU A 215 -9.57 -13.14 3.84
C LEU A 215 -9.66 -13.90 5.16
N CYS A 216 -9.39 -15.21 5.17
CA CYS A 216 -9.35 -16.02 6.39
C CYS A 216 -8.25 -15.53 7.35
N VAL A 217 -7.05 -15.24 6.84
CA VAL A 217 -5.97 -14.69 7.67
C VAL A 217 -6.34 -13.32 8.25
N ILE A 218 -6.99 -12.46 7.45
CA ILE A 218 -7.47 -11.16 7.94
C ILE A 218 -8.57 -11.36 8.99
N SER A 219 -9.48 -12.32 8.83
CA SER A 219 -10.53 -12.62 9.81
C SER A 219 -9.95 -13.00 11.18
N ASN A 220 -8.85 -13.76 11.20
CA ASN A 220 -8.18 -14.13 12.44
C ASN A 220 -7.47 -12.93 13.11
N LEU A 221 -6.99 -11.97 12.31
CA LEU A 221 -6.22 -10.81 12.79
C LEU A 221 -7.10 -9.61 13.18
N ALA A 222 -8.09 -9.29 12.36
CA ALA A 222 -8.85 -8.06 12.47
C ALA A 222 -9.89 -8.18 13.59
N MET A 223 -10.00 -7.17 14.45
CA MET A 223 -11.06 -7.17 15.46
C MET A 223 -12.44 -7.05 14.82
N LYS A 224 -13.49 -7.39 15.58
CA LYS A 224 -14.86 -7.11 15.16
C LYS A 224 -15.06 -5.61 14.88
N GLY A 225 -15.71 -5.27 13.76
CA GLY A 225 -15.95 -3.91 13.31
C GLY A 225 -14.80 -3.29 12.51
N SER A 226 -13.66 -4.00 12.35
CA SER A 226 -12.61 -3.58 11.42
C SER A 226 -13.13 -3.54 9.98
N LEU A 227 -12.56 -2.63 9.18
CA LEU A 227 -13.00 -2.39 7.81
C LEU A 227 -12.01 -2.96 6.81
N LEU A 228 -12.57 -3.50 5.73
CA LEU A 228 -11.86 -4.06 4.59
C LEU A 228 -12.40 -3.37 3.34
N LEU A 229 -11.57 -2.80 2.49
CA LEU A 229 -12.03 -2.09 1.30
C LEU A 229 -11.05 -2.26 0.15
N GLY A 230 -11.48 -2.02 -1.07
CA GLY A 230 -10.55 -2.08 -2.18
C GLY A 230 -11.21 -2.34 -3.51
N GLU A 231 -10.37 -2.79 -4.43
CA GLU A 231 -10.76 -3.27 -5.75
C GLU A 231 -10.39 -4.75 -5.92
N LEU A 232 -11.19 -5.47 -6.70
CA LEU A 232 -10.88 -6.84 -7.14
C LEU A 232 -10.93 -6.93 -8.67
N PRO A 233 -9.99 -7.66 -9.30
CA PRO A 233 -10.10 -7.97 -10.71
C PRO A 233 -11.27 -8.93 -10.96
N LEU A 234 -11.83 -8.90 -12.17
CA LEU A 234 -12.69 -9.97 -12.66
C LEU A 234 -11.80 -11.18 -13.00
N TRP A 235 -11.84 -12.25 -12.22
CA TRP A 235 -11.02 -13.45 -12.47
C TRP A 235 -11.45 -14.17 -13.77
N PRO A 236 -10.59 -14.28 -14.80
CA PRO A 236 -10.93 -14.98 -16.04
C PRO A 236 -10.94 -16.49 -15.83
N GLY A 237 -12.01 -17.18 -16.25
CA GLY A 237 -12.06 -18.65 -16.31
C GLY A 237 -12.99 -19.33 -15.31
N GLU A 238 -13.57 -18.60 -14.36
CA GLU A 238 -14.71 -19.09 -13.59
C GLU A 238 -15.98 -18.91 -14.44
N THR A 239 -16.43 -20.03 -15.02
CA THR A 239 -17.31 -20.16 -16.18
C THR A 239 -18.75 -19.65 -16.03
N ASP A 240 -19.10 -18.84 -15.03
CA ASP A 240 -20.49 -18.40 -14.79
C ASP A 240 -20.70 -16.89 -14.51
N PHE A 241 -19.67 -16.06 -14.61
CA PHE A 241 -19.79 -14.61 -14.35
C PHE A 241 -20.38 -13.77 -15.48
N ARG A 242 -21.15 -14.39 -16.40
CA ARG A 242 -21.84 -13.65 -17.48
C ARG A 242 -22.94 -12.70 -16.95
N CYS A 243 -23.28 -12.79 -15.67
CA CYS A 243 -24.29 -11.97 -15.01
C CYS A 243 -23.72 -11.28 -13.76
N LYS A 244 -23.79 -9.93 -13.73
CA LYS A 244 -23.35 -9.09 -12.58
C LYS A 244 -23.94 -9.56 -11.24
N SER A 245 -25.19 -10.03 -11.23
CA SER A 245 -25.86 -10.50 -10.01
C SER A 245 -25.27 -11.82 -9.48
N THR A 246 -24.76 -12.68 -10.37
CA THR A 246 -24.06 -13.92 -9.98
C THR A 246 -22.70 -13.60 -9.38
N THR A 247 -21.93 -12.68 -9.99
CA THR A 247 -20.63 -12.23 -9.45
C THR A 247 -20.78 -11.61 -8.07
N LYS A 248 -21.76 -10.72 -7.90
CA LYS A 248 -22.08 -10.11 -6.60
C LYS A 248 -22.41 -11.16 -5.54
N ARG A 249 -23.31 -12.11 -5.84
CA ARG A 249 -23.68 -13.17 -4.89
C ARG A 249 -22.50 -14.09 -4.53
N CYS A 250 -21.62 -14.37 -5.49
CA CYS A 250 -20.41 -15.16 -5.25
C CYS A 250 -19.47 -14.44 -4.27
N LEU A 251 -19.23 -13.14 -4.49
CA LEU A 251 -18.43 -12.32 -3.58
C LEU A 251 -19.07 -12.23 -2.19
N GLU A 252 -20.38 -11.97 -2.11
CA GLU A 252 -21.10 -11.95 -0.83
C GLU A 252 -20.94 -13.26 -0.06
N SER A 253 -21.12 -14.40 -0.72
CA SER A 253 -20.91 -15.73 -0.11
C SER A 253 -19.47 -15.93 0.35
N LEU A 254 -18.49 -15.53 -0.47
CA LEU A 254 -17.06 -15.63 -0.15
C LEU A 254 -16.72 -14.83 1.12
N PHE A 255 -17.04 -13.55 1.15
CA PHE A 255 -16.78 -12.67 2.29
C PHE A 255 -17.50 -13.17 3.55
N MET A 256 -18.77 -13.58 3.43
CA MET A 256 -19.53 -14.13 4.56
C MET A 256 -18.91 -15.41 5.11
N SER A 257 -18.36 -16.28 4.27
CA SER A 257 -17.66 -17.50 4.72
C SER A 257 -16.45 -17.19 5.61
N CYS A 258 -15.79 -16.05 5.36
CA CYS A 258 -14.69 -15.51 6.13
C CYS A 258 -15.13 -14.53 7.23
N GLY A 259 -16.43 -14.39 7.51
CA GLY A 259 -16.92 -13.54 8.60
C GLY A 259 -16.99 -12.05 8.28
N PHE A 260 -17.09 -11.68 7.01
CA PHE A 260 -17.23 -10.29 6.57
C PHE A 260 -18.60 -10.05 5.94
N HIS A 261 -19.24 -8.94 6.31
CA HIS A 261 -20.38 -8.42 5.57
C HIS A 261 -19.87 -7.44 4.50
N VAL A 262 -20.07 -7.76 3.22
CA VAL A 262 -19.57 -6.96 2.09
C VAL A 262 -20.68 -6.19 1.39
N GLU A 263 -20.40 -4.94 1.06
CA GLU A 263 -21.13 -4.09 0.15
C GLU A 263 -20.31 -3.91 -1.13
N VAL A 264 -20.84 -4.41 -2.24
CA VAL A 264 -20.26 -4.21 -3.58
C VAL A 264 -20.74 -2.89 -4.16
N ILE A 265 -19.81 -2.06 -4.59
CA ILE A 265 -20.08 -0.69 -5.04
C ILE A 265 -20.11 -0.65 -6.56
N GLU A 266 -21.26 -0.23 -7.09
CA GLU A 266 -21.45 -0.04 -8.52
C GLU A 266 -21.06 1.39 -8.91
N CYS A 267 -19.97 1.54 -9.68
CA CYS A 267 -19.67 2.82 -10.32
C CYS A 267 -20.63 3.06 -11.49
N ASN A 268 -21.77 3.69 -11.22
CA ASN A 268 -22.73 4.11 -12.24
C ASN A 268 -22.09 5.16 -13.17
N GLY A 269 -21.81 4.76 -14.41
CA GLY A 269 -21.49 5.70 -15.50
C GLY A 269 -20.29 5.34 -16.39
N LEU A 270 -19.45 4.38 -16.02
CA LEU A 270 -18.20 4.08 -16.75
C LEU A 270 -17.93 2.58 -16.96
N LEU A 271 -18.93 1.73 -16.68
CA LEU A 271 -18.82 0.29 -16.87
C LEU A 271 -18.79 -0.05 -18.36
N MET A 272 -17.61 0.00 -18.96
CA MET A 272 -17.30 -0.84 -20.11
C MET A 272 -17.18 -2.28 -19.59
N GLU A 273 -17.96 -3.18 -20.19
CA GLU A 273 -18.18 -4.56 -19.73
C GLU A 273 -16.91 -5.42 -19.66
N GLU A 274 -15.76 -4.93 -20.12
CA GLU A 274 -14.53 -5.69 -20.28
C GLU A 274 -13.41 -5.38 -19.27
N TYR A 275 -13.49 -4.28 -18.48
CA TYR A 275 -12.36 -3.81 -17.64
C TYR A 275 -12.74 -3.27 -16.25
N ALA A 276 -13.96 -3.53 -15.78
CA ALA A 276 -14.40 -2.99 -14.49
C ALA A 276 -13.84 -3.82 -13.32
N ASN A 277 -12.86 -3.27 -12.61
CA ASN A 277 -12.55 -3.74 -11.26
C ASN A 277 -13.79 -3.54 -10.35
N ILE A 278 -14.06 -4.52 -9.50
CA ILE A 278 -15.18 -4.45 -8.56
C ILE A 278 -14.71 -3.74 -7.31
N LEU A 279 -15.34 -2.61 -6.99
CA LEU A 279 -15.12 -1.91 -5.73
C LEU A 279 -15.95 -2.54 -4.62
N PHE A 280 -15.39 -2.62 -3.42
CA PHE A 280 -16.09 -3.16 -2.26
C PHE A 280 -15.69 -2.46 -0.98
N VAL A 281 -16.60 -2.53 0.00
CA VAL A 281 -16.34 -2.26 1.42
C VAL A 281 -16.93 -3.40 2.21
N ALA A 282 -16.22 -3.89 3.21
CA ALA A 282 -16.65 -4.97 4.05
C ALA A 282 -16.33 -4.68 5.52
N GLU A 283 -17.23 -5.10 6.40
CA GLU A 283 -17.09 -4.99 7.85
C GLU A 283 -16.87 -6.39 8.44
N HIS A 284 -15.88 -6.51 9.32
CA HIS A 284 -15.59 -7.76 9.99
C HIS A 284 -16.58 -8.04 11.13
N LEU A 285 -17.20 -9.22 11.14
CA LEU A 285 -18.28 -9.57 12.06
C LEU A 285 -17.81 -10.42 13.25
N ARG A 286 -16.63 -11.06 13.14
CA ARG A 286 -16.10 -11.99 14.15
C ARG A 286 -15.10 -11.30 15.07
N PHE A 287 -14.87 -11.90 16.23
CA PHE A 287 -13.76 -11.53 17.09
C PHE A 287 -12.45 -12.07 16.49
N SER A 288 -11.38 -11.29 16.60
CA SER A 288 -10.04 -11.77 16.26
C SER A 288 -9.58 -12.86 17.24
N ASP A 289 -8.53 -13.57 16.87
CA ASP A 289 -7.87 -14.55 17.75
C ASP A 289 -7.42 -13.89 19.06
N ASP A 290 -6.86 -12.68 18.99
CA ASP A 290 -6.43 -11.92 20.18
C ASP A 290 -7.62 -11.57 21.10
N GLN A 291 -8.75 -11.18 20.52
CA GLN A 291 -9.97 -10.91 21.29
C GLN A 291 -10.49 -12.19 21.95
N MET A 292 -10.56 -13.28 21.20
CA MET A 292 -11.01 -14.58 21.70
C MET A 292 -10.10 -15.14 22.79
N GLU A 293 -8.80 -14.91 22.67
CA GLU A 293 -7.80 -15.32 23.65
C GLU A 293 -7.95 -14.53 24.96
N ILE A 294 -8.22 -13.22 24.89
CA ILE A 294 -8.55 -12.42 26.08
C ILE A 294 -9.81 -12.97 26.77
N TRP A 295 -10.87 -13.24 26.01
CA TRP A 295 -12.10 -13.82 26.54
C TRP A 295 -11.86 -15.19 27.20
N ARG A 296 -11.05 -16.05 26.59
CA ARG A 296 -10.71 -17.37 27.16
C ARG A 296 -9.96 -17.26 28.48
N ARG A 297 -8.98 -16.36 28.58
CA ARG A 297 -8.24 -16.13 29.84
C ARG A 297 -9.12 -15.57 30.95
N GLU A 298 -10.06 -14.68 30.61
CA GLU A 298 -10.97 -14.10 31.60
C GLU A 298 -11.97 -15.13 32.13
N LEU A 299 -12.52 -15.96 31.25
CA LEU A 299 -13.38 -17.08 31.67
C LEU A 299 -12.66 -18.04 32.61
N GLN A 300 -11.41 -18.40 32.30
CA GLN A 300 -10.62 -19.28 33.15
C GLN A 300 -10.38 -18.69 34.54
N ARG A 301 -10.12 -17.38 34.65
CA ARG A 301 -9.98 -16.70 35.96
C ARG A 301 -11.26 -16.77 36.78
N ILE A 302 -12.41 -16.55 36.15
CA ILE A 302 -13.71 -16.59 36.83
C ILE A 302 -14.00 -18.02 37.33
N GLU A 303 -13.64 -19.04 36.56
CA GLU A 303 -13.77 -20.44 36.97
C GLU A 303 -12.86 -20.76 38.17
N GLU A 304 -11.58 -20.32 38.13
CA GLU A 304 -10.62 -20.50 39.24
C GLU A 304 -11.06 -19.77 40.52
N GLU A 305 -11.57 -18.53 40.43
CA GLU A 305 -12.08 -17.77 41.58
C GLU A 305 -13.37 -18.40 42.17
N GLY A 306 -14.26 -18.90 41.32
CA GLY A 306 -15.50 -19.56 41.75
C GLY A 306 -15.26 -20.90 42.47
N ASP A 307 -14.19 -21.61 42.11
CA ASP A 307 -13.77 -22.83 42.79
C ASP A 307 -13.12 -22.55 44.16
N GLU A 308 -12.51 -21.38 44.38
CA GLU A 308 -11.91 -21.01 45.68
C GLU A 308 -12.96 -20.56 46.73
N GLU A 309 -14.05 -19.92 46.32
CA GLU A 309 -15.16 -19.53 47.23
C GLU A 309 -16.02 -20.73 47.69
N GLY A 310 -15.91 -21.89 47.03
CA GLY A 310 -16.69 -23.10 47.33
C GLY A 310 -16.19 -23.96 48.50
N PHE A 311 -15.05 -23.61 49.13
CA PHE A 311 -14.39 -24.45 50.15
C PHE A 311 -14.29 -23.82 51.55
N GLU A 312 -14.92 -22.67 51.82
CA GLU A 312 -14.88 -22.03 53.15
C GLU A 312 -16.02 -22.42 54.12
N GLU A 313 -16.92 -23.35 53.76
CA GLU A 313 -17.94 -23.88 54.71
C GLU A 313 -18.00 -25.42 54.74
N LEU A 314 -17.03 -26.07 55.41
CA LEU A 314 -17.19 -27.43 55.97
C LEU A 314 -16.38 -27.64 57.25
#